data_AF-A0A1I0AWV2-F1
#
_entry.id   AF-A0A1I0AWV2-F1
#
_cell.length_a   1.000
_cell.length_b   1.000
_cell.length_c   1.000
_cell.angle_alpha   90.00
_cell.angle_beta   90.00
_cell.angle_gamma   90.00
#
_symmetry.space_group_name_H-M   'P 1'
#
loop_
_entity.id
_entity.type
_entity.pdbx_description
1 polymer ?
#
loop_
_entity_poly.entity_id
_entity_poly.type
_entity_poly.pdbx_seq_one_letter_code
_entity_poly.pdbx_strand_id
1 'polypeptide(L)'
;MKEGFYFHRNHLYYGTYNEKQVSGRVNISKVTPEHIQTNHPISDDDWAVRLWDNHSLLEPEYADLQTMLLKMGMFMNLSPDQEVDFSIVERRLDISLPKELKRIYLAIQNQEEYFTGTEHFLPLDEIYVEQRIIVFFKKKRTPIAGYDLERGCLAEYYKKEWHIEWGGICCYQFCVGRMLTLAIENRPVFKKGRCKGKFVTTLNIERELENFCNEDYHLLSEFHVYGIAVLYSNDGLIAWIRSNGFYADIHAGAADEAQLEALAEHLGAMEWK
;
A
#
# COMPACT_ATOMS: atom_id res chain seq x y z
N MET A 1 2.18 21.67 9.27
CA MET A 1 2.71 20.51 10.02
C MET A 1 2.64 20.82 11.50
N LYS A 2 2.37 19.81 12.33
CA LYS A 2 2.28 19.90 13.79
C LYS A 2 3.01 18.72 14.40
N GLU A 3 3.71 18.95 15.50
CA GLU A 3 4.34 17.90 16.28
C GLU A 3 3.40 17.45 17.43
N GLY A 4 3.34 16.16 17.71
CA GLY A 4 2.56 15.61 18.81
C GLY A 4 2.34 14.10 18.70
N PHE A 5 1.50 13.58 19.59
CA PHE A 5 1.16 12.16 19.60
C PHE A 5 0.14 11.79 18.52
N TYR A 6 0.33 10.64 17.88
CA TYR A 6 -0.59 10.09 16.89
C TYR A 6 -0.58 8.55 16.90
N PHE A 7 -1.62 7.94 16.35
CA PHE A 7 -1.70 6.49 16.19
C PHE A 7 -1.34 6.04 14.77
N HIS A 8 -0.59 4.94 14.70
CA HIS A 8 -0.39 4.12 13.50
C HIS A 8 -0.50 2.64 13.90
N ARG A 9 -1.29 1.84 13.17
CA ARG A 9 -1.53 0.40 13.48
C ARG A 9 -1.82 0.10 14.97
N ASN A 10 -2.65 0.93 15.60
CA ASN A 10 -2.96 0.89 17.05
C ASN A 10 -1.79 1.15 18.01
N HIS A 11 -0.61 1.49 17.50
CA HIS A 11 0.53 1.91 18.30
C HIS A 11 0.61 3.43 18.36
N LEU A 12 1.05 3.93 19.51
CA LEU A 12 1.21 5.34 19.80
C LEU A 12 2.63 5.78 19.45
N TYR A 13 2.73 6.82 18.63
CA TYR A 13 3.99 7.46 18.25
C TYR A 13 3.97 8.93 18.64
N TYR A 14 5.15 9.55 18.69
CA TYR A 14 5.30 11.00 18.77
C TYR A 14 6.11 11.49 17.57
N GLY A 15 5.65 12.55 16.91
CA GLY A 15 6.33 13.11 15.75
C GLY A 15 5.47 14.10 14.99
N THR A 16 5.77 14.31 13.71
CA THR A 16 5.14 15.36 12.89
C THR A 16 4.02 14.80 12.02
N TYR A 17 2.86 15.46 11.99
CA TYR A 17 1.72 15.16 11.12
C TYR A 17 1.03 16.43 10.61
N ASN A 18 0.11 16.31 9.65
CA ASN A 18 -0.69 17.42 9.15
C ASN A 18 -1.99 17.56 9.95
N GLU A 19 -2.14 18.64 10.72
CA GLU A 19 -3.31 18.86 11.59
C GLU A 19 -4.64 18.91 10.82
N LYS A 20 -4.63 19.30 9.54
CA LYS A 20 -5.83 19.31 8.69
C LYS A 20 -6.34 17.90 8.34
N GLN A 21 -5.56 16.85 8.63
CA GLN A 21 -5.88 15.46 8.32
C GLN A 21 -6.29 14.65 9.56
N VAL A 22 -6.52 15.31 10.70
CA VAL A 22 -6.98 14.66 11.93
C VAL A 22 -8.44 14.22 11.79
N SER A 23 -8.68 12.92 11.99
CA SER A 23 -10.02 12.30 11.97
C SER A 23 -10.60 12.13 13.37
N GLY A 24 -9.76 12.14 14.41
CA GLY A 24 -10.20 11.96 15.79
C GLY A 24 -9.09 12.15 16.82
N ARG A 25 -9.46 12.05 18.09
CA ARG A 25 -8.52 12.17 19.23
C ARG A 25 -8.83 11.13 20.29
N VAL A 26 -7.81 10.63 20.96
CA VAL A 26 -7.91 9.67 22.06
C VAL A 26 -6.98 10.11 23.18
N ASN A 27 -7.46 10.06 24.42
CA ASN A 27 -6.63 10.36 25.58
C ASN A 27 -5.65 9.20 25.80
N ILE A 28 -4.38 9.53 26.03
CA ILE A 28 -3.27 8.57 26.07
C ILE A 28 -3.30 7.71 27.33
N SER A 29 -3.92 8.16 28.44
CA SER A 29 -4.02 7.37 29.68
C SER A 29 -4.75 6.03 29.50
N LYS A 30 -5.44 5.82 28.38
CA LYS A 30 -6.13 4.57 28.02
C LYS A 30 -5.29 3.61 27.18
N VAL A 31 -4.08 4.00 26.78
CA VAL A 31 -3.20 3.21 25.93
C VAL A 31 -2.38 2.25 26.80
N THR A 32 -2.38 0.96 26.45
CA THR A 32 -1.56 -0.02 27.16
C THR A 32 -0.07 0.22 26.85
N PRO A 33 0.85 0.04 27.81
CA PRO A 33 2.28 0.32 27.62
C PRO A 33 2.91 -0.40 26.42
N GLU A 34 2.46 -1.61 26.10
CA GLU A 34 2.94 -2.41 24.96
C GLU A 34 2.68 -1.74 23.60
N HIS A 35 1.69 -0.86 23.52
CA HIS A 35 1.38 -0.10 22.31
C HIS A 35 2.12 1.24 22.21
N ILE A 36 2.97 1.60 23.18
CA ILE A 36 3.72 2.86 23.17
C ILE A 36 5.05 2.66 22.45
N GLN A 37 5.21 3.30 21.29
CA GLN A 37 6.38 3.20 20.41
C GLN A 37 7.17 4.53 20.38
N THR A 38 7.25 5.19 21.54
CA THR A 38 7.96 6.46 21.68
C THR A 38 8.60 6.57 23.06
N ASN A 39 9.76 7.23 23.11
CA ASN A 39 10.44 7.61 24.36
C ASN A 39 10.05 9.01 24.84
N HIS A 40 9.18 9.72 24.10
CA HIS A 40 8.72 11.03 24.52
C HIS A 40 7.94 10.90 25.84
N PRO A 41 8.19 11.76 26.84
CA PRO A 41 7.42 11.75 28.08
C PRO A 41 5.92 11.88 27.83
N ILE A 42 5.12 11.09 28.55
CA ILE A 42 3.65 11.07 28.48
C ILE A 42 3.08 11.47 29.83
N SER A 43 2.07 12.33 29.79
CA SER A 43 1.21 12.74 30.91
C SER A 43 -0.21 12.18 30.74
N ASP A 44 -0.96 12.04 31.83
CA ASP A 44 -2.36 11.58 31.82
C ASP A 44 -3.30 12.53 31.04
N ASP A 45 -2.90 13.80 30.93
CA ASP A 45 -3.64 14.83 30.18
C ASP A 45 -3.31 14.83 28.68
N ASP A 46 -2.34 14.03 28.23
CA ASP A 46 -1.93 14.02 26.83
C ASP A 46 -2.97 13.34 25.93
N TRP A 47 -3.09 13.87 24.72
CA TRP A 47 -3.98 13.36 23.68
C TRP A 47 -3.20 12.99 22.44
N ALA A 48 -3.55 11.83 21.89
CA ALA A 48 -3.06 11.37 20.61
C ALA A 48 -4.14 11.50 19.54
N VAL A 49 -3.73 11.90 18.33
CA VAL A 49 -4.65 12.03 17.20
C VAL A 49 -4.75 10.73 16.42
N ARG A 50 -5.91 10.52 15.79
CA ARG A 50 -6.06 9.61 14.66
C ARG A 50 -6.12 10.45 13.39
N LEU A 51 -5.52 9.95 12.32
CA LEU A 51 -5.55 10.57 11.01
C LEU A 51 -6.59 9.86 10.13
N TRP A 52 -7.03 10.53 9.07
CA TRP A 52 -7.75 9.88 7.99
C TRP A 52 -6.86 8.83 7.33
N ASP A 53 -7.43 7.76 6.78
CA ASP A 53 -6.64 6.69 6.15
C ASP A 53 -5.79 7.25 4.99
N ASN A 54 -6.38 8.11 4.16
CA ASN A 54 -5.65 8.87 3.14
C ASN A 54 -5.07 10.18 3.73
N HIS A 55 -3.86 10.09 4.26
CA HIS A 55 -3.11 11.21 4.85
C HIS A 55 -1.67 11.25 4.34
N SER A 56 -0.90 12.24 4.81
CA SER A 56 0.53 12.35 4.51
C SER A 56 1.36 11.30 5.20
N LEU A 57 2.30 10.74 4.45
CA LEU A 57 3.18 9.67 4.90
C LEU A 57 3.88 10.00 6.22
N LEU A 58 3.58 9.23 7.25
CA LEU A 58 4.21 9.31 8.55
C LEU A 58 5.57 8.61 8.56
N GLU A 59 6.39 8.90 9.56
CA GLU A 59 7.69 8.21 9.74
C GLU A 59 7.55 6.69 9.93
N PRO A 60 6.67 6.16 10.80
CA PRO A 60 6.51 4.70 10.91
C PRO A 60 5.96 4.07 9.62
N GLU A 61 5.08 4.76 8.88
CA GLU A 61 4.60 4.28 7.58
C GLU A 61 5.73 4.25 6.52
N TYR A 62 6.67 5.20 6.59
CA TYR A 62 7.83 5.18 5.71
C TYR A 62 8.74 3.98 6.01
N ALA A 63 8.93 3.64 7.29
CA ALA A 63 9.65 2.44 7.69
C ALA A 63 8.93 1.15 7.25
N ASP A 64 7.59 1.10 7.38
CA ASP A 64 6.78 0.00 6.86
C ASP A 64 6.94 -0.13 5.34
N LEU A 65 6.88 0.98 4.59
CA LEU A 65 7.11 1.00 3.14
C LEU A 65 8.48 0.45 2.77
N GLN A 66 9.54 0.83 3.50
CA GLN A 66 10.89 0.32 3.25
C GLN A 66 10.98 -1.19 3.49
N THR A 67 10.46 -1.67 4.61
CA THR A 67 10.42 -3.11 4.95
C THR A 67 9.62 -3.90 3.92
N MET A 68 8.46 -3.38 3.54
CA MET A 68 7.57 -4.00 2.57
C MET A 68 8.23 -4.16 1.21
N LEU A 69 8.89 -3.11 0.69
CA LEU A 69 9.59 -3.18 -0.60
C LEU A 69 10.76 -4.16 -0.58
N LEU A 70 11.47 -4.30 0.54
CA LEU A 70 12.51 -5.31 0.70
C LEU A 70 11.94 -6.73 0.63
N LYS A 71 10.84 -7.00 1.36
CA LYS A 71 10.14 -8.28 1.30
C LYS A 71 9.59 -8.58 -0.09
N MET A 72 8.94 -7.59 -0.71
CA MET A 72 8.43 -7.71 -2.08
C MET A 72 9.54 -8.04 -3.07
N GLY A 73 10.76 -7.54 -2.88
CA GLY A 73 11.91 -7.89 -3.73
C GLY A 73 12.28 -9.38 -3.70
N MET A 74 11.84 -10.15 -2.70
CA MET A 74 12.06 -11.60 -2.64
C MET A 74 11.17 -12.37 -3.62
N PHE A 75 10.02 -11.80 -3.98
CA PHE A 75 9.01 -12.46 -4.81
C PHE A 75 8.52 -11.59 -5.97
N MET A 76 9.06 -10.40 -6.21
CA MET A 76 8.70 -9.53 -7.34
C MET A 76 9.97 -9.00 -8.00
N ASN A 77 9.85 -8.62 -9.28
CA ASN A 77 10.93 -7.97 -10.00
C ASN A 77 11.08 -6.52 -9.52
N LEU A 78 11.83 -6.31 -8.43
CA LEU A 78 12.13 -4.98 -7.88
C LEU A 78 13.64 -4.72 -7.86
N SER A 79 14.02 -3.46 -7.78
CA SER A 79 15.42 -3.03 -7.73
C SER A 79 15.65 -1.95 -6.66
N PRO A 80 15.40 -2.26 -5.37
CA PRO A 80 15.36 -1.28 -4.28
C PRO A 80 16.72 -0.63 -3.92
N ASP A 81 17.80 -1.04 -4.57
CA ASP A 81 19.17 -0.54 -4.32
C ASP A 81 19.77 0.21 -5.51
N GLN A 82 18.98 0.52 -6.55
CA GLN A 82 19.46 1.28 -7.69
C GLN A 82 19.57 2.78 -7.39
N GLU A 83 20.55 3.43 -8.02
CA GLU A 83 20.66 4.88 -8.00
C GLU A 83 19.74 5.47 -9.07
N VAL A 84 18.80 6.32 -8.64
CA VAL A 84 17.85 7.01 -9.52
C VAL A 84 18.02 8.52 -9.35
N ASP A 85 18.36 9.21 -10.44
CA ASP A 85 18.48 10.66 -10.46
C ASP A 85 17.10 11.33 -10.60
N PHE A 86 16.52 11.75 -9.48
CA PHE A 86 15.28 12.51 -9.46
C PHE A 86 15.47 14.00 -9.82
N SER A 87 16.72 14.51 -9.87
CA SER A 87 16.97 15.94 -10.08
C SER A 87 16.47 16.44 -11.43
N ILE A 88 16.40 15.58 -12.45
CA ILE A 88 15.93 15.93 -13.78
C ILE A 88 14.42 16.22 -13.74
N VAL A 89 13.63 15.30 -13.16
CA VAL A 89 12.18 15.46 -13.04
C VAL A 89 11.81 16.58 -12.07
N GLU A 90 12.52 16.69 -10.94
CA GLU A 90 12.29 17.76 -9.94
C GLU A 90 12.56 19.15 -10.53
N ARG A 91 13.68 19.33 -11.26
CA ARG A 91 13.97 20.59 -11.97
C ARG A 91 12.96 20.91 -13.06
N ARG A 92 12.50 19.91 -13.81
CA ARG A 92 11.50 20.11 -14.86
C ARG A 92 10.16 20.55 -14.29
N LEU A 93 9.74 19.96 -13.17
CA LEU A 93 8.45 20.21 -12.56
C LEU A 93 8.44 21.36 -11.54
N ASP A 94 9.61 21.90 -11.20
CA ASP A 94 9.83 22.93 -10.16
C ASP A 94 9.22 22.53 -8.80
N ILE A 95 9.40 21.26 -8.43
CA ILE A 95 8.93 20.67 -7.17
C ILE A 95 9.92 19.62 -6.67
N SER A 96 9.86 19.30 -5.38
CA SER A 96 10.47 18.07 -4.88
C SER A 96 9.47 16.93 -4.93
N LEU A 97 9.88 15.77 -5.46
CA LEU A 97 9.05 14.57 -5.42
C LEU A 97 8.91 14.07 -3.96
N PRO A 98 7.70 13.67 -3.54
CA PRO A 98 7.45 13.09 -2.23
C PRO A 98 8.33 11.87 -1.93
N LYS A 99 8.70 11.67 -0.67
CA LYS A 99 9.59 10.57 -0.23
C LYS A 99 9.03 9.19 -0.58
N GLU A 100 7.72 9.01 -0.43
CA GLU A 100 6.99 7.80 -0.82
C GLU A 100 7.11 7.53 -2.32
N LEU A 101 6.91 8.53 -3.17
CA LEU A 101 7.03 8.35 -4.62
C LEU A 101 8.48 8.06 -5.02
N LYS A 102 9.46 8.79 -4.47
CA LYS A 102 10.89 8.49 -4.70
C LYS A 102 11.22 7.04 -4.35
N ARG A 103 10.74 6.54 -3.20
CA ARG A 103 10.99 5.16 -2.77
C ARG A 103 10.33 4.13 -3.69
N ILE A 104 9.11 4.39 -4.15
CA ILE A 104 8.40 3.53 -5.13
C ILE A 104 9.17 3.50 -6.45
N TYR A 105 9.49 4.66 -7.03
CA TYR A 105 10.19 4.74 -8.31
C TYR A 105 11.57 4.11 -8.26
N LEU A 106 12.28 4.26 -7.15
CA LEU A 106 13.55 3.58 -6.92
C LEU A 106 13.39 2.04 -6.96
N ALA A 107 12.31 1.51 -6.41
CA ALA A 107 12.04 0.06 -6.42
C ALA A 107 11.63 -0.50 -7.80
N ILE A 108 10.96 0.29 -8.64
CA ILE A 108 10.45 -0.18 -9.94
C ILE A 108 11.27 0.31 -11.14
N GLN A 109 12.30 1.13 -10.93
CA GLN A 109 13.10 1.66 -12.02
C GLN A 109 13.70 0.52 -12.85
N ASN A 110 13.67 0.66 -14.18
CA ASN A 110 14.13 -0.33 -15.16
C ASN A 110 13.33 -1.65 -15.20
N GLN A 111 12.19 -1.72 -14.51
CA GLN A 111 11.29 -2.86 -14.56
C GLN A 111 10.11 -2.53 -15.48
N GLU A 112 10.22 -2.93 -16.76
CA GLU A 112 9.30 -2.53 -17.84
C GLU A 112 7.82 -2.84 -17.51
N GLU A 113 7.56 -3.94 -16.81
CA GLU A 113 6.23 -4.43 -16.43
C GLU A 113 5.37 -3.40 -15.67
N TYR A 114 5.99 -2.44 -14.97
CA TYR A 114 5.27 -1.40 -14.22
C TYR A 114 4.93 -0.15 -15.05
N PHE A 115 5.47 -0.02 -16.27
CA PHE A 115 5.33 1.18 -17.12
C PHE A 115 4.54 0.95 -18.41
N THR A 116 4.42 -0.28 -18.89
CA THR A 116 3.89 -0.57 -20.24
C THR A 116 2.48 -1.19 -20.26
N GLY A 117 1.94 -1.56 -19.09
CA GLY A 117 0.62 -2.17 -18.95
C GLY A 117 -0.57 -1.27 -19.31
N THR A 118 -1.77 -1.86 -19.35
CA THR A 118 -3.02 -1.07 -19.52
C THR A 118 -3.20 -0.09 -18.36
N GLU A 119 -2.89 -0.52 -17.14
CA GLU A 119 -2.71 0.34 -15.97
C GLU A 119 -1.20 0.38 -15.70
N HIS A 120 -0.62 1.56 -15.50
CA HIS A 120 0.83 1.69 -15.37
C HIS A 120 1.21 2.96 -14.62
N PHE A 121 2.40 2.91 -14.01
CA PHE A 121 3.11 4.10 -13.55
C PHE A 121 3.63 4.86 -14.77
N LEU A 122 3.63 6.19 -14.69
CA LEU A 122 4.29 7.02 -15.69
C LEU A 122 5.80 6.95 -15.49
N PRO A 123 6.62 6.77 -16.54
CA PRO A 123 8.05 7.01 -16.48
C PRO A 123 8.38 8.38 -15.88
N LEU A 124 9.53 8.54 -15.23
CA LEU A 124 9.91 9.80 -14.57
C LEU A 124 9.88 11.00 -15.53
N ASP A 125 10.25 10.79 -16.79
CA ASP A 125 10.20 11.80 -17.85
C ASP A 125 8.79 12.05 -18.41
N GLU A 126 7.78 11.30 -17.99
CA GLU A 126 6.38 11.52 -18.35
C GLU A 126 5.52 12.06 -17.20
N ILE A 127 6.00 12.01 -15.94
CA ILE A 127 5.32 12.63 -14.80
C ILE A 127 5.12 14.13 -15.05
N TYR A 128 3.91 14.62 -14.79
CA TYR A 128 3.55 16.03 -14.92
C TYR A 128 2.71 16.51 -13.74
N VAL A 129 2.59 17.83 -13.60
CA VAL A 129 1.74 18.47 -12.60
C VAL A 129 0.53 19.09 -13.28
N GLU A 130 -0.66 18.81 -12.76
CA GLU A 130 -1.93 19.42 -13.17
C GLU A 130 -2.70 19.81 -11.92
N GLN A 131 -3.20 21.05 -11.81
CA GLN A 131 -4.00 21.49 -10.65
C GLN A 131 -3.33 21.23 -9.28
N ARG A 132 -1.98 21.36 -9.21
CA ARG A 132 -1.15 21.04 -8.03
C ARG A 132 -1.12 19.54 -7.65
N ILE A 133 -1.54 18.66 -8.55
CA ILE A 133 -1.45 17.21 -8.44
C ILE A 133 -0.28 16.70 -9.26
N ILE A 134 0.65 15.95 -8.66
CA ILE A 134 1.65 15.18 -9.43
C ILE A 134 0.95 13.96 -10.00
N VAL A 135 0.77 13.89 -11.30
CA VAL A 135 0.18 12.71 -11.96
C VAL A 135 1.26 11.67 -12.19
N PHE A 136 1.11 10.50 -11.59
CA PHE A 136 2.11 9.42 -11.65
C PHE A 136 1.55 8.07 -12.14
N PHE A 137 0.22 7.92 -12.28
CA PHE A 137 -0.39 6.65 -12.69
C PHE A 137 -1.55 6.86 -13.68
N LYS A 138 -1.58 6.03 -14.72
CA LYS A 138 -2.61 6.08 -15.77
C LYS A 138 -3.23 4.71 -16.04
N LYS A 139 -4.43 4.76 -16.62
CA LYS A 139 -5.05 3.67 -17.35
C LYS A 139 -5.20 4.06 -18.82
N LYS A 140 -4.45 3.38 -19.69
CA LYS A 140 -4.27 3.75 -21.09
C LYS A 140 -3.79 5.21 -21.17
N ARG A 141 -4.67 6.14 -21.57
CA ARG A 141 -4.37 7.57 -21.66
C ARG A 141 -4.99 8.41 -20.54
N THR A 142 -5.77 7.80 -19.66
CA THR A 142 -6.54 8.52 -18.63
C THR A 142 -5.77 8.51 -17.32
N PRO A 143 -5.56 9.67 -16.67
CA PRO A 143 -5.09 9.72 -15.29
C PRO A 143 -5.99 8.90 -14.37
N ILE A 144 -5.41 8.22 -13.39
CA ILE A 144 -6.17 7.51 -12.36
C ILE A 144 -5.74 7.96 -10.97
N ALA A 145 -4.43 8.16 -10.77
CA ALA A 145 -3.90 8.59 -9.49
C ALA A 145 -2.85 9.68 -9.65
N GLY A 146 -2.82 10.54 -8.64
CA GLY A 146 -1.83 11.57 -8.47
C GLY A 146 -1.63 11.91 -6.99
N TYR A 147 -0.71 12.82 -6.74
CA TYR A 147 -0.34 13.25 -5.40
C TYR A 147 -0.68 14.72 -5.19
N ASP A 148 -1.56 15.03 -4.23
CA ASP A 148 -1.91 16.41 -3.89
C ASP A 148 -0.74 17.09 -3.17
N LEU A 149 -0.09 18.05 -3.81
CA LEU A 149 1.07 18.75 -3.25
C LEU A 149 0.75 19.56 -2.00
N GLU A 150 -0.50 20.01 -1.85
CA GLU A 150 -0.90 20.86 -0.71
C GLU A 150 -1.16 20.03 0.55
N ARG A 151 -1.88 18.92 0.42
CA ARG A 151 -2.24 18.06 1.54
C ARG A 151 -1.25 16.94 1.74
N GLY A 152 -0.44 16.61 0.73
CA GLY A 152 0.49 15.49 0.74
C GLY A 152 -0.24 14.16 0.82
N CYS A 153 -1.25 13.91 -0.01
CA CYS A 153 -2.07 12.69 0.05
C CYS A 153 -2.45 12.21 -1.36
N LEU A 154 -3.05 11.03 -1.45
CA LEU A 154 -3.51 10.48 -2.73
C LEU A 154 -4.69 11.32 -3.25
N ALA A 155 -4.64 11.68 -4.53
CA ALA A 155 -5.76 12.19 -5.30
C ALA A 155 -6.12 11.19 -6.40
N GLU A 156 -7.40 10.88 -6.53
CA GLU A 156 -7.92 9.95 -7.54
C GLU A 156 -8.67 10.72 -8.63
N TYR A 157 -8.44 10.34 -9.88
CA TYR A 157 -9.11 10.96 -11.01
C TYR A 157 -10.35 10.16 -11.39
N TYR A 158 -11.52 10.76 -11.17
CA TYR A 158 -12.81 10.13 -11.46
C TYR A 158 -13.79 11.13 -12.08
N LYS A 159 -14.54 10.68 -13.10
CA LYS A 159 -15.52 11.51 -13.82
C LYS A 159 -14.96 12.87 -14.30
N LYS A 160 -13.69 12.88 -14.72
CA LYS A 160 -12.93 14.05 -15.21
C LYS A 160 -12.54 15.09 -14.15
N GLU A 161 -12.58 14.72 -12.88
CA GLU A 161 -12.23 15.58 -11.77
C GLU A 161 -11.30 14.85 -10.80
N TRP A 162 -10.44 15.60 -10.11
CA TRP A 162 -9.58 15.10 -9.05
C TRP A 162 -10.35 15.12 -7.72
N HIS A 163 -10.37 13.99 -7.02
CA HIS A 163 -11.04 13.82 -5.74
C HIS A 163 -10.05 13.32 -4.70
N ILE A 164 -10.26 13.74 -3.46
CA ILE A 164 -9.53 13.23 -2.29
C ILE A 164 -10.54 12.48 -1.44
N GLU A 165 -10.46 11.16 -1.45
CA GLU A 165 -11.25 10.29 -0.59
C GLU A 165 -10.50 10.08 0.72
N TRP A 166 -10.97 10.71 1.80
CA TRP A 166 -10.29 10.70 3.11
C TRP A 166 -10.29 9.32 3.77
N GLY A 167 -11.39 8.56 3.63
CA GLY A 167 -11.49 7.19 4.13
C GLY A 167 -10.90 6.14 3.18
N GLY A 168 -10.22 6.59 2.12
CA GLY A 168 -9.56 5.73 1.14
C GLY A 168 -8.15 5.36 1.58
N ILE A 169 -7.42 4.66 0.72
CA ILE A 169 -6.03 4.32 0.95
C ILE A 169 -5.11 5.54 0.75
N CYS A 170 -3.99 5.58 1.44
CA CYS A 170 -2.97 6.62 1.22
C CYS A 170 -2.12 6.34 -0.03
N CYS A 171 -1.26 7.30 -0.40
CA CYS A 171 -0.51 7.24 -1.65
C CYS A 171 0.39 6.00 -1.78
N TYR A 172 1.15 5.66 -0.74
CA TYR A 172 2.06 4.51 -0.82
C TYR A 172 1.30 3.18 -0.89
N GLN A 173 0.18 3.05 -0.16
CA GLN A 173 -0.69 1.88 -0.23
C GLN A 173 -1.30 1.71 -1.62
N PHE A 174 -1.70 2.81 -2.27
CA PHE A 174 -2.12 2.77 -3.68
C PHE A 174 -1.00 2.26 -4.57
N CYS A 175 0.20 2.85 -4.48
CA CYS A 175 1.32 2.46 -5.31
C CYS A 175 1.68 0.98 -5.13
N VAL A 176 1.82 0.51 -3.88
CA VAL A 176 2.16 -0.88 -3.58
C VAL A 176 1.06 -1.84 -4.01
N GLY A 177 -0.21 -1.48 -3.79
CA GLY A 177 -1.35 -2.25 -4.29
C GLY A 177 -1.30 -2.41 -5.80
N ARG A 178 -0.94 -1.35 -6.55
CA ARG A 178 -0.76 -1.41 -8.00
C ARG A 178 0.44 -2.26 -8.40
N MET A 179 1.58 -2.10 -7.73
CA MET A 179 2.76 -2.94 -7.97
C MET A 179 2.41 -4.43 -7.82
N LEU A 180 1.71 -4.81 -6.75
CA LEU A 180 1.27 -6.18 -6.51
C LEU A 180 0.34 -6.69 -7.62
N THR A 181 -0.68 -5.92 -8.00
CA THR A 181 -1.61 -6.34 -9.05
C THR A 181 -0.93 -6.47 -10.41
N LEU A 182 0.01 -5.57 -10.74
CA LEU A 182 0.77 -5.63 -11.99
C LEU A 182 1.71 -6.83 -12.00
N ALA A 183 2.40 -7.11 -10.89
CA ALA A 183 3.27 -8.28 -10.79
C ALA A 183 2.47 -9.60 -10.88
N ILE A 184 1.29 -9.68 -10.25
CA ILE A 184 0.39 -10.82 -10.41
C ILE A 184 0.00 -11.03 -11.88
N GLU A 185 -0.42 -9.97 -12.58
CA GLU A 185 -0.86 -10.07 -13.98
C GLU A 185 0.28 -10.35 -14.97
N ASN A 186 1.54 -10.11 -14.58
CA ASN A 186 2.72 -10.46 -15.36
C ASN A 186 3.28 -11.86 -15.04
N ARG A 187 2.66 -12.62 -14.14
CA ARG A 187 3.04 -14.02 -13.89
C ARG A 187 2.70 -14.92 -15.08
N PRO A 188 3.49 -15.99 -15.34
CA PRO A 188 3.20 -16.95 -16.40
C PRO A 188 1.78 -17.54 -16.32
N VAL A 189 1.30 -17.78 -15.10
CA VAL A 189 -0.07 -18.19 -14.82
C VAL A 189 -0.67 -17.26 -13.78
N PHE A 190 -1.85 -16.71 -14.06
CA PHE A 190 -2.61 -15.95 -13.09
C PHE A 190 -4.11 -16.29 -13.18
N LYS A 191 -4.79 -16.29 -12.04
CA LYS A 191 -6.22 -16.58 -11.92
C LYS A 191 -6.91 -15.57 -11.01
N LYS A 192 -8.17 -15.28 -11.32
CA LYS A 192 -9.09 -14.54 -10.46
C LYS A 192 -10.12 -15.53 -9.92
N GLY A 193 -10.51 -15.36 -8.67
CA GLY A 193 -11.39 -16.30 -8.00
C GLY A 193 -12.18 -15.65 -6.87
N ARG A 194 -12.87 -16.49 -6.10
CA ARG A 194 -13.54 -16.09 -4.87
C ARG A 194 -13.20 -17.02 -3.73
N CYS A 195 -12.90 -16.42 -2.60
CA CYS A 195 -12.87 -17.11 -1.32
C CYS A 195 -14.29 -17.15 -0.73
N LYS A 196 -14.56 -18.19 0.07
CA LYS A 196 -15.83 -18.47 0.74
C LYS A 196 -15.66 -18.53 2.26
N GLY A 197 -16.78 -18.67 2.97
CA GLY A 197 -16.77 -18.88 4.41
C GLY A 197 -16.21 -17.67 5.18
N LYS A 198 -15.31 -17.93 6.13
CA LYS A 198 -14.77 -16.91 7.05
C LYS A 198 -14.07 -15.76 6.33
N PHE A 199 -13.45 -16.02 5.18
CA PHE A 199 -12.81 -14.97 4.38
C PHE A 199 -13.81 -13.90 3.93
N VAL A 200 -15.09 -14.25 3.75
CA VAL A 200 -16.14 -13.29 3.35
C VAL A 200 -16.57 -12.40 4.51
N THR A 201 -16.72 -12.98 5.71
CA THR A 201 -17.36 -12.30 6.85
C THR A 201 -16.37 -11.69 7.84
N THR A 202 -15.07 -12.03 7.76
CA THR A 202 -14.05 -11.45 8.65
C THR A 202 -13.85 -9.96 8.37
N LEU A 203 -13.78 -9.17 9.44
CA LEU A 203 -13.42 -7.75 9.37
C LEU A 203 -11.89 -7.56 9.30
N ASN A 204 -11.12 -8.59 9.69
CA ASN A 204 -9.67 -8.58 9.64
C ASN A 204 -9.19 -9.82 8.87
N ILE A 205 -9.02 -9.63 7.56
CA ILE A 205 -8.59 -10.70 6.65
C ILE A 205 -7.13 -11.10 6.86
N GLU A 206 -6.28 -10.15 7.26
CA GLU A 206 -4.87 -10.38 7.60
C GLU A 206 -4.77 -11.41 8.73
N ARG A 207 -5.48 -11.17 9.85
CA ARG A 207 -5.53 -12.09 11.00
C ARG A 207 -6.14 -13.45 10.68
N GLU A 208 -7.12 -13.51 9.79
CA GLU A 208 -7.68 -14.81 9.37
C GLU A 208 -6.64 -15.62 8.60
N LEU A 209 -5.87 -14.97 7.71
CA LEU A 209 -4.83 -15.59 6.89
C LEU A 209 -3.56 -15.96 7.66
N GLU A 210 -3.30 -15.36 8.82
CA GLU A 210 -2.19 -15.77 9.71
C GLU A 210 -2.24 -17.28 10.02
N ASN A 211 -3.44 -17.85 10.17
CA ASN A 211 -3.61 -19.29 10.44
C ASN A 211 -3.21 -20.20 9.27
N PHE A 212 -3.04 -19.62 8.08
CA PHE A 212 -2.60 -20.31 6.86
C PHE A 212 -1.13 -20.04 6.54
N CYS A 213 -0.44 -19.21 7.32
CA CYS A 213 0.99 -18.98 7.13
C CYS A 213 1.80 -20.16 7.67
N ASN A 214 2.85 -20.53 6.95
CA ASN A 214 3.78 -21.61 7.30
C ASN A 214 5.16 -21.34 6.69
N GLU A 215 5.98 -22.37 6.51
CA GLU A 215 7.30 -22.26 5.89
C GLU A 215 7.25 -21.86 4.41
N ASP A 216 6.16 -22.15 3.72
CA ASP A 216 5.98 -21.91 2.28
C ASP A 216 5.15 -20.65 2.00
N TYR A 217 4.20 -20.32 2.87
CA TYR A 217 3.25 -19.22 2.71
C TYR A 217 3.45 -18.17 3.80
N HIS A 218 3.64 -16.94 3.35
CA HIS A 218 3.96 -15.80 4.20
C HIS A 218 3.01 -14.63 3.95
N LEU A 219 2.80 -13.82 4.98
CA LEU A 219 1.93 -12.65 4.93
C LEU A 219 2.75 -11.37 4.79
N LEU A 220 2.36 -10.50 3.85
CA LEU A 220 2.92 -9.15 3.72
C LEU A 220 2.20 -8.19 4.68
N SER A 221 2.47 -8.34 5.98
CA SER A 221 1.77 -7.62 7.05
C SER A 221 2.02 -6.10 7.06
N GLU A 222 3.08 -5.61 6.42
CA GLU A 222 3.35 -4.18 6.30
C GLU A 222 2.39 -3.46 5.34
N PHE A 223 1.66 -4.19 4.49
CA PHE A 223 0.72 -3.56 3.56
C PHE A 223 -0.47 -2.91 4.30
N HIS A 224 -0.96 -3.59 5.33
CA HIS A 224 -1.94 -3.09 6.32
C HIS A 224 -3.04 -2.19 5.72
N VAL A 225 -3.72 -2.70 4.68
CA VAL A 225 -4.88 -2.06 4.08
C VAL A 225 -6.14 -2.76 4.60
N TYR A 226 -7.09 -1.99 5.11
CA TYR A 226 -8.33 -2.57 5.64
C TYR A 226 -9.05 -3.45 4.61
N GLY A 227 -9.39 -4.67 5.02
CA GLY A 227 -10.06 -5.65 4.17
C GLY A 227 -9.21 -6.25 3.06
N ILE A 228 -7.90 -5.98 3.00
CA ILE A 228 -6.99 -6.56 2.00
C ILE A 228 -5.81 -7.23 2.70
N ALA A 229 -5.45 -8.42 2.23
CA ALA A 229 -4.25 -9.13 2.65
C ALA A 229 -3.54 -9.72 1.44
N VAL A 230 -2.23 -9.91 1.59
CA VAL A 230 -1.36 -10.41 0.54
C VAL A 230 -0.56 -11.56 1.10
N LEU A 231 -0.82 -12.75 0.56
CA LEU A 231 -0.04 -13.94 0.82
C LEU A 231 0.98 -14.11 -0.31
N TYR A 232 2.19 -14.55 0.01
CA TYR A 232 3.20 -14.86 -0.99
C TYR A 232 3.96 -16.13 -0.61
N SER A 233 4.63 -16.76 -1.58
CA SER A 233 5.53 -17.89 -1.34
C SER A 233 6.97 -17.59 -1.70
N ASN A 234 7.88 -18.42 -1.19
CA ASN A 234 9.31 -18.35 -1.52
C ASN A 234 9.59 -18.60 -3.00
N ASP A 235 8.72 -19.35 -3.67
CA ASP A 235 8.82 -19.65 -5.11
C ASP A 235 8.10 -18.62 -6.00
N GLY A 236 7.71 -17.47 -5.43
CA GLY A 236 7.16 -16.35 -6.17
C GLY A 236 5.66 -16.40 -6.42
N LEU A 237 4.89 -17.28 -5.78
CA LEU A 237 3.43 -17.13 -5.79
C LEU A 237 3.05 -15.83 -5.08
N ILE A 238 2.08 -15.11 -5.63
CA ILE A 238 1.48 -13.93 -5.01
C ILE A 238 -0.02 -14.11 -5.04
N ALA A 239 -0.68 -13.93 -3.90
CA ALA A 239 -2.13 -13.99 -3.75
C ALA A 239 -2.62 -12.75 -3.02
N TRP A 240 -3.31 -11.88 -3.76
CA TRP A 240 -4.00 -10.71 -3.23
C TRP A 240 -5.45 -11.07 -2.93
N ILE A 241 -5.85 -10.94 -1.67
CA ILE A 241 -7.19 -11.32 -1.19
C ILE A 241 -7.86 -10.08 -0.62
N ARG A 242 -9.06 -9.76 -1.12
CA ARG A 242 -9.89 -8.66 -0.61
C ARG A 242 -11.21 -9.18 -0.08
N SER A 243 -11.47 -8.90 1.19
CA SER A 243 -12.76 -9.10 1.85
C SER A 243 -13.49 -7.77 2.01
N ASN A 244 -14.81 -7.79 1.79
CA ASN A 244 -15.66 -6.60 2.01
C ASN A 244 -16.95 -6.87 2.78
N GLY A 245 -17.04 -8.01 3.48
CA GLY A 245 -18.22 -8.43 4.24
C GLY A 245 -19.32 -9.11 3.41
N PHE A 246 -19.32 -8.94 2.08
CA PHE A 246 -20.30 -9.57 1.18
C PHE A 246 -19.68 -10.65 0.30
N TYR A 247 -18.43 -10.44 -0.11
CA TYR A 247 -17.63 -11.39 -0.85
C TYR A 247 -16.16 -11.25 -0.47
N ALA A 248 -15.39 -12.29 -0.79
CA ALA A 248 -13.94 -12.26 -0.75
C ALA A 248 -13.42 -12.62 -2.13
N ASP A 249 -12.79 -11.66 -2.82
CA ASP A 249 -12.17 -11.90 -4.11
C ASP A 249 -10.70 -12.24 -3.91
N ILE A 250 -10.18 -13.15 -4.72
CA ILE A 250 -8.75 -13.47 -4.80
C ILE A 250 -8.24 -13.21 -6.20
N HIS A 251 -7.04 -12.64 -6.28
CA HIS A 251 -6.26 -12.53 -7.49
C HIS A 251 -4.88 -13.10 -7.20
N ALA A 252 -4.51 -14.16 -7.92
CA ALA A 252 -3.25 -14.85 -7.67
C ALA A 252 -2.47 -15.08 -8.96
N GLY A 253 -1.14 -15.04 -8.85
CA GLY A 253 -0.22 -15.29 -9.94
C GLY A 253 0.96 -16.13 -9.46
N ALA A 254 1.42 -17.04 -10.31
CA ALA A 254 2.46 -18.01 -9.98
C ALA A 254 3.26 -18.44 -11.23
N ALA A 255 4.32 -19.22 -11.04
CA ALA A 255 5.15 -19.70 -12.15
C ALA A 255 4.44 -20.78 -12.98
N ASP A 256 3.57 -21.58 -12.35
CA ASP A 256 2.78 -22.62 -12.99
C ASP A 256 1.40 -22.77 -12.34
N GLU A 257 0.53 -23.58 -12.97
CA GLU A 257 -0.83 -23.79 -12.50
C GLU A 257 -0.90 -24.66 -11.24
N ALA A 258 0.07 -25.55 -11.00
CA ALA A 258 0.08 -26.43 -9.85
C ALA A 258 0.23 -25.65 -8.54
N GLN A 259 1.01 -24.56 -8.54
CA GLN A 259 1.11 -23.65 -7.39
C GLN A 259 -0.24 -23.00 -7.05
N LEU A 260 -1.03 -22.62 -8.05
CA LEU A 260 -2.35 -22.03 -7.83
C LEU A 260 -3.35 -23.06 -7.28
N GLU A 261 -3.33 -24.29 -7.79
CA GLU A 261 -4.18 -25.36 -7.25
C GLU A 261 -3.76 -25.75 -5.81
N ALA A 262 -2.45 -25.81 -5.53
CA ALA A 262 -1.96 -26.04 -4.17
C ALA A 262 -2.39 -24.94 -3.19
N LEU A 263 -2.37 -23.67 -3.61
CA LEU A 263 -2.92 -22.57 -2.82
C LEU A 263 -4.42 -22.75 -2.58
N ALA A 264 -5.19 -23.16 -3.60
CA ALA A 264 -6.62 -23.41 -3.49
C ALA A 264 -6.95 -24.47 -2.45
N GLU A 265 -6.22 -25.59 -2.49
CA GLU A 265 -6.34 -26.69 -1.53
C GLU A 265 -5.94 -26.24 -0.12
N HIS A 266 -4.83 -25.50 0.00
CA HIS A 266 -4.34 -24.99 1.28
C HIS A 266 -5.33 -24.03 1.96
N LEU A 267 -5.95 -23.14 1.19
CA LEU A 267 -6.98 -22.24 1.69
C LEU A 267 -8.33 -22.96 1.92
N GLY A 268 -8.60 -24.05 1.20
CA GLY A 268 -9.76 -24.95 1.34
C GLY A 268 -11.13 -24.36 1.02
N ALA A 269 -11.27 -23.03 0.96
CA ALA A 269 -12.53 -22.31 0.76
C ALA A 269 -12.43 -21.37 -0.45
N MET A 270 -12.03 -21.88 -1.60
CA MET A 270 -11.73 -21.05 -2.77
C MET A 270 -12.20 -21.68 -4.08
N GLU A 271 -12.71 -20.83 -4.99
CA GLU A 271 -13.11 -21.22 -6.35
C GLU A 271 -12.50 -20.24 -7.38
N TRP A 272 -11.76 -20.78 -8.34
CA TRP A 272 -11.29 -20.03 -9.51
C TRP A 272 -12.45 -19.71 -10.46
N LYS A 273 -12.33 -18.62 -11.23
CA LYS A 273 -13.28 -18.21 -12.27
C LYS A 273 -12.68 -18.35 -13.66
#